data_AF-A0A356X080-F1
#
_entry.id   AF-A0A356X080-F1
#
_cell.length_a   1.000
_cell.length_b   1.000
_cell.length_c   1.000
_cell.angle_alpha   90.00
_cell.angle_beta   90.00
_cell.angle_gamma   90.00
#
_symmetry.space_group_name_H-M   'P 1'
#
loop_
_entity.id
_entity.type
_entity.pdbx_description
1 polymer ?
#
loop_
_entity_poly.entity_id
_entity_poly.type
_entity_poly.pdbx_seq_one_letter_code
_entity_poly.pdbx_strand_id
1 'polypeptide(L)'
;MNINFHQEVFAHRHNGPNSESIKKMLEVIKADSLEKLIDETIPEGIRLNSPLDLPQSLSEADFLAEFKKLASENKIYRSFIGMGYYDTLMPNV
;
A
#
# COMPACT_ATOMS: atom_id res chain seq x y z
N MET A 1 16.14 -1.79 -15.04
CA MET A 1 15.65 -2.27 -13.74
C MET A 1 14.78 -3.48 -14.03
N ASN A 2 15.18 -4.69 -13.61
CA ASN A 2 14.45 -5.91 -13.91
C ASN A 2 13.57 -6.24 -12.71
N ILE A 3 12.30 -5.79 -12.75
CA ILE A 3 11.37 -5.91 -11.62
C ILE A 3 10.76 -7.31 -11.60
N ASN A 4 10.84 -8.01 -10.47
CA ASN A 4 10.16 -9.30 -10.30
C ASN A 4 8.93 -9.16 -9.39
N PHE A 5 7.77 -9.02 -10.00
CA PHE A 5 6.48 -8.84 -9.32
C PHE A 5 6.03 -10.00 -8.42
N HIS A 6 6.68 -11.17 -8.51
CA HIS A 6 6.38 -12.34 -7.67
C HIS A 6 7.26 -12.43 -6.41
N GLN A 7 8.34 -11.66 -6.33
CA GLN A 7 9.33 -11.79 -5.26
C GLN A 7 9.61 -10.47 -4.54
N GLU A 8 9.37 -9.34 -5.19
CA GLU A 8 9.66 -8.03 -4.61
C GLU A 8 8.64 -7.59 -3.55
N VAL A 9 9.14 -6.90 -2.52
CA VAL A 9 8.31 -6.24 -1.52
C VAL A 9 7.78 -4.93 -2.11
N PHE A 10 6.45 -4.81 -2.24
CA PHE A 10 5.77 -3.65 -2.82
C PHE A 10 6.21 -2.30 -2.22
N ALA A 11 6.52 -2.29 -0.91
CA ALA A 11 6.94 -1.08 -0.20
C ALA A 11 8.16 -0.39 -0.84
N HIS A 12 9.04 -1.11 -1.54
CA HIS A 12 10.19 -0.52 -2.23
C HIS A 12 9.83 0.26 -3.50
N ARG A 13 8.69 -0.05 -4.14
CA ARG A 13 8.16 0.73 -5.27
C ARG A 13 7.18 1.82 -4.82
N HIS A 14 6.55 1.63 -3.66
CA HIS A 14 5.65 2.60 -3.05
C HIS A 14 6.41 3.76 -2.37
N ASN A 15 7.44 3.44 -1.59
CA ASN A 15 8.24 4.43 -0.89
C ASN A 15 9.38 4.92 -1.80
N GLY A 16 9.30 6.20 -2.21
CA GLY A 16 10.30 6.80 -3.09
C GLY A 16 11.72 6.86 -2.53
N PRO A 17 11.94 7.29 -1.27
CA PRO A 17 13.28 7.33 -0.68
C PRO A 17 13.85 5.92 -0.45
N ASN A 18 15.02 5.66 -1.03
CA ASN A 18 15.82 4.49 -0.69
C ASN A 18 16.71 4.75 0.54
N SER A 19 17.47 3.75 0.99
CA SER A 19 18.35 3.87 2.16
C SER A 19 19.38 5.01 2.06
N GLU A 20 19.93 5.26 0.86
CA GLU A 20 20.88 6.35 0.64
C GLU A 20 20.20 7.72 0.73
N SER A 21 19.02 7.86 0.13
CA SER A 21 18.22 9.09 0.21
C SER A 21 17.78 9.37 1.65
N ILE A 22 17.31 8.34 2.36
CA ILE A 22 16.92 8.46 3.78
C ILE A 22 18.11 8.93 4.61
N LYS A 23 19.29 8.36 4.40
CA LYS A 23 20.52 8.78 5.10
C LYS A 23 20.83 10.26 4.85
N LYS A 24 20.81 10.71 3.59
CA LYS A 24 21.03 12.13 3.25
C LYS A 24 20.00 13.05 3.90
N MET A 25 18.73 12.64 3.94
CA MET A 25 17.68 13.42 4.57
C MET A 25 17.87 13.55 6.09
N LEU A 26 18.23 12.45 6.76
CA LEU A 26 18.51 12.42 8.20
C LEU A 26 19.69 13.33 8.56
N GLU A 27 20.75 13.34 7.75
CA GLU A 27 21.90 14.24 7.91
C GLU A 27 21.49 15.73 7.86
N VAL A 28 20.60 16.11 6.94
CA VAL A 28 20.13 17.50 6.78
C VAL A 28 19.36 17.96 8.02
N ILE A 29 18.48 17.11 8.54
CA ILE A 29 17.65 17.44 9.72
C ILE A 29 18.36 17.15 11.05
N LYS A 30 19.58 16.61 11.00
CA LYS A 30 20.42 16.26 12.16
C LYS A 30 19.78 15.22 13.09
N ALA A 31 19.07 14.25 12.52
CA ALA A 31 18.53 13.10 13.24
C ALA A 31 19.42 11.87 13.06
N ASP A 32 19.67 11.10 14.13
CA ASP A 32 20.60 9.96 14.08
C ASP A 32 20.01 8.73 13.37
N SER A 33 18.69 8.53 13.48
CA SER A 33 17.96 7.45 12.81
C SER A 33 16.49 7.80 12.60
N LEU A 34 15.80 6.98 11.81
CA LEU A 34 14.36 7.12 11.60
C LEU A 34 13.59 6.84 12.90
N GLU A 35 14.03 5.86 13.70
CA GLU A 35 13.44 5.53 14.99
C GLU A 35 13.55 6.70 15.96
N LYS A 36 14.75 7.28 16.09
CA LYS A 36 14.98 8.44 16.97
C LYS A 36 14.14 9.65 16.52
N LEU A 37 14.03 9.88 15.21
CA LEU A 37 13.17 10.92 14.66
C LEU A 37 11.71 10.72 15.07
N ILE A 38 11.21 9.48 15.01
CA ILE A 38 9.84 9.15 15.43
C ILE A 38 9.66 9.38 16.93
N ASP A 39 10.62 8.95 17.76
CA ASP A 39 10.59 9.11 19.22
C ASP A 39 10.54 10.58 19.64
N GLU A 40 11.29 11.45 18.96
CA GLU A 40 11.32 12.89 19.23
C GLU A 40 10.07 13.63 18.72
N THR A 41 9.34 13.04 17.76
CA THR A 41 8.18 13.66 17.10
C THR A 41 6.85 13.25 17.73
N ILE A 42 6.69 11.97 18.08
CA ILE A 42 5.41 11.41 18.53
C ILE A 42 5.46 11.16 20.05
N PRO A 43 4.58 11.78 20.85
CA PRO A 43 4.53 11.51 22.29
C PRO A 43 4.28 10.03 22.60
N GLU A 44 5.08 9.47 23.50
CA GLU A 44 5.03 8.05 23.86
C GLU A 44 3.64 7.61 24.31
N GLY A 45 2.93 8.44 25.08
CA GLY A 45 1.61 8.11 25.64
C GLY A 45 0.50 7.87 24.62
N ILE A 46 0.70 8.21 23.34
CA ILE A 46 -0.25 7.94 22.26
C ILE A 46 0.28 6.96 21.20
N ARG A 47 1.53 6.48 21.35
CA ARG A 47 2.12 5.55 20.41
C ARG A 47 1.65 4.12 20.68
N LEU A 48 1.48 3.35 19.61
CA LEU A 48 1.15 1.93 19.72
C LEU A 48 2.35 1.17 20.29
N ASN A 49 2.12 0.38 21.36
CA ASN A 49 3.15 -0.37 22.08
C ASN A 49 3.50 -1.72 21.44
N SER A 50 2.79 -2.09 20.38
CA SER A 50 2.99 -3.33 19.64
C SER A 50 2.91 -3.06 18.13
N PRO A 51 3.48 -3.92 17.29
CA PRO A 51 3.20 -3.89 15.85
C PRO A 51 1.70 -4.03 15.58
N LEU A 52 1.27 -3.61 14.39
CA LEU A 52 -0.09 -3.88 13.92
C LEU A 52 -0.26 -5.39 13.71
N ASP A 53 -1.40 -5.91 14.16
CA ASP A 53 -1.80 -7.30 13.92
C ASP A 53 -2.39 -7.44 12.51
N LEU A 54 -1.51 -7.65 11.53
CA LEU A 54 -1.85 -7.77 10.12
C LEU A 54 -1.25 -9.04 9.52
N PRO A 55 -1.90 -9.64 8.51
CA PRO A 55 -1.31 -10.74 7.75
C PRO A 55 0.01 -10.34 7.10
N GLN A 56 0.81 -11.36 6.75
CA GLN A 56 2.04 -11.13 5.98
C GLN A 56 1.72 -10.42 4.65
N SER A 57 2.56 -9.46 4.29
CA SER A 57 2.43 -8.76 3.00
C SER A 57 2.56 -9.74 1.83
N LEU A 58 1.69 -9.55 0.84
CA LEU A 58 1.76 -10.28 -0.44
C LEU A 58 2.69 -9.56 -1.42
N SER A 59 3.22 -10.31 -2.40
CA SER A 59 3.78 -9.71 -3.60
C SER A 59 2.66 -9.06 -4.43
N GLU A 60 3.01 -8.16 -5.35
CA GLU A 60 2.00 -7.51 -6.20
C GLU A 60 1.25 -8.52 -7.08
N ALA A 61 1.98 -9.51 -7.62
CA ALA A 61 1.39 -10.54 -8.46
C ALA A 61 0.43 -11.44 -7.66
N ASP A 62 0.81 -11.83 -6.44
CA ASP A 62 -0.01 -12.68 -5.59
C ASP A 62 -1.25 -11.93 -5.10
N PHE A 63 -1.11 -10.65 -4.71
CA PHE A 63 -2.25 -9.81 -4.35
C PHE A 63 -3.28 -9.75 -5.48
N LEU A 64 -2.85 -9.50 -6.71
CA LEU A 64 -3.76 -9.44 -7.86
C LEU A 64 -4.43 -10.79 -8.14
N ALA A 65 -3.71 -11.90 -7.96
CA ALA A 65 -4.25 -13.25 -8.14
C ALA A 65 -5.33 -13.56 -7.10
N GLU A 66 -5.05 -13.31 -5.82
CA GLU A 66 -6.00 -13.52 -4.73
C GLU A 66 -7.21 -12.59 -4.84
N PHE A 67 -6.97 -11.31 -5.13
CA PHE A 67 -8.04 -10.34 -5.26
C PHE A 67 -8.97 -10.67 -6.44
N LYS A 68 -8.45 -11.16 -7.56
CA LYS A 68 -9.27 -11.64 -8.68
C LYS A 68 -10.15 -12.82 -8.29
N LYS A 69 -9.65 -13.72 -7.44
CA LYS A 69 -10.45 -14.85 -6.93
C LYS A 69 -11.59 -14.33 -6.05
N LEU A 70 -11.33 -13.38 -5.16
CA LEU A 70 -12.37 -12.77 -4.34
C LEU A 70 -13.40 -12.00 -5.21
N ALA A 71 -12.92 -11.22 -6.17
CA ALA A 71 -13.79 -10.42 -7.04
C ALA A 71 -14.70 -11.27 -7.93
N SER A 72 -14.29 -12.50 -8.29
CA SER A 72 -15.09 -13.41 -9.13
C SER A 72 -16.28 -14.04 -8.40
N GLU A 73 -16.36 -13.90 -7.07
CA GLU A 73 -17.53 -14.33 -6.29
C GLU A 73 -18.73 -13.38 -6.50
N ASN A 74 -18.50 -12.17 -7.01
CA ASN A 74 -19.56 -11.22 -7.33
C ASN A 74 -20.38 -11.68 -8.54
N LYS A 75 -21.70 -11.43 -8.49
CA LYS A 75 -22.61 -11.70 -9.60
C LYS A 75 -22.95 -10.41 -10.33
N ILE A 76 -22.57 -10.33 -11.60
CA ILE A 76 -22.88 -9.19 -12.46
C ILE A 76 -24.27 -9.41 -13.05
N TYR A 77 -25.24 -8.61 -12.60
CA TYR A 77 -26.61 -8.62 -13.11
C TYR A 77 -26.86 -7.43 -14.04
N ARG A 78 -27.85 -7.59 -14.92
CA ARG A 78 -28.51 -6.44 -15.54
C ARG A 78 -29.39 -5.78 -14.49
N SER A 79 -28.94 -4.65 -13.98
CA SER A 79 -29.57 -3.95 -12.86
C SER A 79 -30.42 -2.79 -13.37
N PHE A 80 -31.74 -2.90 -13.19
CA PHE A 80 -32.72 -1.84 -13.51
C PHE A 80 -33.36 -1.23 -12.27
N ILE A 81 -32.63 -1.24 -11.14
CA ILE A 81 -33.10 -0.68 -9.87
C ILE A 81 -33.33 0.83 -9.98
N GLY A 82 -32.49 1.53 -10.75
CA GLY A 82 -32.56 2.97 -10.92
C GLY A 82 -32.03 3.71 -9.70
N MET A 83 -32.85 4.59 -9.12
CA MET A 83 -32.49 5.36 -7.91
C MET A 83 -31.20 6.19 -8.03
N GLY A 84 -30.89 6.67 -9.25
CA GLY A 84 -29.74 7.52 -9.50
C GLY A 84 -28.52 6.81 -10.11
N TYR A 85 -28.57 5.48 -10.30
CA TYR A 85 -27.54 4.73 -11.02
C TYR A 85 -28.14 3.98 -12.20
N TYR A 86 -27.53 4.17 -13.38
CA TYR A 86 -27.95 3.58 -14.64
C TYR A 86 -26.72 3.08 -15.38
N ASP A 87 -26.76 1.81 -15.82
CA ASP A 87 -25.67 1.19 -16.57
C ASP A 87 -25.46 1.91 -17.91
N THR A 88 -24.22 1.91 -18.42
CA THR A 88 -23.86 2.63 -19.64
C THR A 88 -22.80 1.89 -20.44
N LEU A 89 -22.84 2.07 -21.76
CA LEU A 89 -21.78 1.61 -22.65
C LEU A 89 -20.61 2.60 -22.55
N MET A 90 -19.66 2.30 -21.67
CA MET A 90 -18.41 3.06 -21.56
C MET A 90 -17.65 2.96 -22.90
N PRO A 91 -17.41 4.08 -23.61
CA PRO A 91 -16.60 4.05 -24.82
C PRO A 91 -15.21 3.54 -24.50
N ASN A 92 -14.74 2.56 -25.27
CA ASN A 92 -13.36 2.12 -25.19
C ASN A 92 -12.49 3.06 -26.02
N VAL A 93 -11.29 3.37 -25.52
CA VAL A 93 -10.27 4.21 -26.17
C VAL A 93 -8.92 3.53 -26.14
#